data_AF-A0A5C5YA97-F1
#
_entry.id   AF-A0A5C5YA97-F1
#
_cell.length_a   1.000
_cell.length_b   1.000
_cell.length_c   1.000
_cell.angle_alpha   90.00
_cell.angle_beta   90.00
_cell.angle_gamma   90.00
#
_symmetry.space_group_name_H-M   'P 1'
#
loop_
_entity.id
_entity.type
_entity.pdbx_description
1 polymer ?
#
loop_
_entity_poly.entity_id
_entity_poly.type
_entity_poly.pdbx_seq_one_letter_code
_entity_poly.pdbx_strand_id
1 'polypeptide(L)'
;MSSSEKIQIENVNCPGQTKNVDAEKYTAMKNALLKVLPWKAPGMTQSEMQKAILPHLPDELWPGGSKSGWWAKTVQLDLEVKGAIVRTDSKPLTWHRA
;
A
#
# COMPACT_ATOMS: atom_id res chain seq x y z
N MET A 1 -13.54 -16.73 -17.42
CA MET A 1 -12.55 -15.67 -17.16
C MET A 1 -13.29 -14.53 -16.49
N SER A 2 -13.35 -14.53 -15.16
CA SER A 2 -14.12 -13.52 -14.43
C SER A 2 -13.46 -12.15 -14.64
N SER A 3 -14.24 -11.15 -15.04
CA SER A 3 -13.79 -9.76 -15.04
C SER A 3 -13.39 -9.40 -13.61
N SER A 4 -12.08 -9.29 -13.34
CA SER A 4 -11.61 -8.86 -12.04
C SER A 4 -12.25 -7.50 -11.73
N GLU A 5 -12.98 -7.45 -10.61
CA GLU A 5 -13.57 -6.22 -10.11
C GLU A 5 -12.47 -5.17 -9.98
N LYS A 6 -12.79 -3.92 -10.34
CA LYS A 6 -11.83 -2.82 -10.26
C LYS A 6 -12.25 -1.85 -9.17
N ILE A 7 -11.26 -1.33 -8.46
CA ILE A 7 -11.43 -0.26 -7.51
C ILE A 7 -10.74 1.01 -8.01
N GLN A 8 -11.41 2.14 -7.79
CA GLN A 8 -10.86 3.45 -8.05
C GLN A 8 -9.90 3.85 -6.92
N ILE A 9 -8.70 4.28 -7.31
CA ILE A 9 -7.66 4.75 -6.41
C ILE A 9 -7.18 6.14 -6.82
N GLU A 10 -6.61 6.85 -5.85
CA GLU A 10 -6.01 8.16 -6.02
C GLU A 10 -4.51 8.13 -5.66
N ASN A 11 -3.81 9.22 -5.93
CA ASN A 11 -2.40 9.36 -5.60
C ASN A 11 -2.16 10.75 -5.03
N VAL A 12 -1.66 10.81 -3.79
CA VAL A 12 -1.38 12.08 -3.10
C VAL A 12 -0.40 12.98 -3.86
N ASN A 13 0.48 12.41 -4.70
CA ASN A 13 1.41 13.17 -5.52
C ASN A 13 0.79 13.70 -6.83
N CYS A 14 -0.42 13.26 -7.20
CA CYS A 14 -1.15 13.72 -8.38
C CYS A 14 -2.63 13.96 -8.03
N PRO A 15 -2.96 15.01 -7.25
CA PRO A 15 -4.31 15.28 -6.78
C PRO A 15 -5.31 15.41 -7.94
N GLY A 16 -6.54 14.91 -7.73
CA GLY A 16 -7.62 14.96 -8.72
C GLY A 16 -7.52 13.93 -9.85
N GLN A 17 -6.48 13.10 -9.89
CA GLN A 17 -6.38 11.98 -10.83
C GLN A 17 -6.76 10.66 -10.16
N THR A 18 -7.64 9.92 -10.83
CA THR A 18 -8.11 8.61 -10.40
C THR A 18 -7.67 7.52 -11.37
N LYS A 19 -7.37 6.32 -10.88
CA LYS A 19 -7.06 5.14 -11.69
C LYS A 19 -7.84 3.93 -11.20
N ASN A 20 -8.16 3.02 -12.10
CA ASN A 20 -8.82 1.76 -11.76
C ASN A 20 -7.81 0.62 -11.72
N VAL A 21 -7.73 -0.06 -10.59
CA VAL A 21 -6.84 -1.21 -10.36
C VAL A 21 -7.63 -2.43 -9.94
N ASP A 22 -7.02 -3.61 -10.04
CA ASP A 22 -7.58 -4.87 -9.57
C ASP A 22 -7.95 -4.81 -8.07
N ALA A 23 -9.23 -5.06 -7.75
CA ALA A 23 -9.77 -4.89 -6.40
C ALA A 23 -9.26 -5.92 -5.40
N GLU A 24 -9.02 -7.16 -5.85
CA GLU A 24 -8.51 -8.23 -5.02
C GLU A 24 -7.07 -7.94 -4.58
N LYS A 25 -6.20 -7.60 -5.54
CA LYS A 25 -4.81 -7.21 -5.26
C LYS A 25 -4.72 -5.95 -4.43
N TYR A 26 -5.58 -4.97 -4.69
CA TYR A 26 -5.64 -3.77 -3.86
C TYR A 26 -5.98 -4.11 -2.41
N THR A 27 -7.03 -4.92 -2.19
CA THR A 27 -7.53 -5.26 -0.85
C THR A 27 -6.51 -6.08 -0.06
N ALA A 28 -5.92 -7.10 -0.69
CA ALA A 28 -4.89 -7.91 -0.04
C ALA A 28 -3.64 -7.10 0.31
N MET A 29 -3.19 -6.20 -0.57
CA MET A 29 -2.05 -5.32 -0.29
C MET A 29 -2.36 -4.27 0.79
N LYS A 30 -3.57 -3.70 0.79
CA LYS A 30 -4.05 -2.78 1.84
C LYS A 30 -4.01 -3.46 3.21
N ASN A 31 -4.53 -4.68 3.29
CA ASN A 31 -4.54 -5.45 4.53
C ASN A 31 -3.12 -5.75 5.01
N ALA A 32 -2.21 -6.13 4.11
CA ALA A 32 -0.81 -6.36 4.44
C ALA A 32 -0.13 -5.07 4.96
N LEU A 33 -0.31 -3.93 4.29
CA LEU A 33 0.26 -2.65 4.72
C LEU A 33 -0.25 -2.22 6.10
N LEU A 34 -1.57 -2.25 6.33
CA LEU A 34 -2.16 -1.85 7.62
C LEU A 34 -1.82 -2.82 8.77
N LYS A 35 -1.44 -4.05 8.45
CA LYS A 35 -0.98 -5.04 9.42
C LYS A 35 0.45 -4.77 9.89
N VAL A 36 1.34 -4.32 9.00
CA VAL A 36 2.75 -4.06 9.34
C VAL A 36 2.98 -2.66 9.87
N LEU A 37 2.17 -1.69 9.44
CA LEU A 37 2.32 -0.30 9.86
C LEU A 37 2.02 -0.12 11.35
N PRO A 38 2.92 0.51 12.12
CA PRO A 38 2.70 0.78 13.53
C PRO A 38 1.63 1.88 13.71
N TRP A 39 1.02 1.92 14.89
CA TRP A 39 0.00 2.91 15.25
C TRP A 39 0.56 4.28 15.67
N LYS A 40 1.87 4.39 15.90
CA LYS A 40 2.51 5.61 16.40
C LYS A 40 3.81 5.88 15.65
N ALA A 41 4.23 7.15 15.65
CA ALA A 41 5.58 7.55 15.27
C ALA A 41 6.64 6.77 16.10
N PRO A 42 7.84 6.48 15.54
CA PRO A 42 8.39 7.04 14.30
C PRO A 42 7.92 6.36 13.01
N GLY A 43 7.03 5.36 13.05
CA GLY A 43 6.56 4.71 11.83
C GLY A 43 7.58 3.72 11.24
N MET A 44 7.37 3.37 9.97
CA MET A 44 8.27 2.54 9.16
C MET A 44 8.65 3.27 7.88
N THR A 45 9.88 3.08 7.44
CA THR A 45 10.34 3.56 6.13
C THR A 45 9.70 2.76 5.00
N GLN A 46 9.76 3.30 3.77
CA GLN A 46 9.27 2.58 2.60
C GLN A 46 9.96 1.23 2.38
N SER A 47 11.28 1.15 2.62
CA SER A 47 12.05 -0.08 2.45
C SER A 47 11.71 -1.12 3.51
N GLU A 48 11.48 -0.71 4.76
CA GLU A 48 11.01 -1.61 5.83
C GLU A 48 9.61 -2.13 5.54
N MET A 49 8.68 -1.25 5.13
CA MET A 49 7.33 -1.67 4.74
C MET A 49 7.37 -2.72 3.62
N GLN A 50 8.14 -2.48 2.55
CA GLN A 50 8.23 -3.42 1.42
C GLN A 50 8.75 -4.80 1.82
N LYS A 51 9.66 -4.88 2.78
CA LYS A 51 10.14 -6.17 3.32
C LYS A 51 9.10 -6.82 4.21
N ALA A 52 8.47 -6.04 5.10
CA ALA A 52 7.53 -6.53 6.10
C ALA A 52 6.23 -7.06 5.49
N ILE A 53 5.78 -6.54 4.35
CA ILE A 53 4.56 -7.04 3.70
C ILE A 53 4.71 -8.43 3.09
N LEU A 54 5.91 -8.84 2.66
CA LEU A 54 6.10 -10.06 1.86
C LEU A 54 5.53 -11.33 2.51
N PRO A 55 5.74 -11.60 3.82
CA PRO A 55 5.16 -12.77 4.50
C PRO A 55 3.64 -12.74 4.63
N HIS A 56 2.98 -11.63 4.27
CA HIS A 56 1.53 -11.45 4.37
C HIS A 56 0.83 -11.46 3.02
N LEU A 57 1.57 -11.57 1.91
CA LEU A 57 0.99 -11.59 0.58
C LEU A 57 0.63 -13.03 0.17
N PRO A 58 -0.59 -13.27 -0.33
CA PRO A 58 -0.94 -14.54 -0.97
C PRO A 58 -0.07 -14.78 -2.20
N ASP A 59 0.57 -15.96 -2.26
CA ASP A 59 1.45 -16.32 -3.37
C ASP A 59 0.68 -16.41 -4.71
N GLU A 60 -0.60 -16.79 -4.69
CA GLU A 60 -1.47 -16.80 -5.89
C GLU A 60 -1.57 -15.42 -6.56
N LEU A 61 -1.61 -14.35 -5.77
CA LEU A 61 -1.73 -12.97 -6.27
C LEU A 61 -0.36 -12.34 -6.60
N TRP A 62 0.68 -12.74 -5.87
CA TRP A 62 2.06 -12.31 -6.04
C TRP A 62 3.04 -13.49 -6.02
N PRO A 63 3.12 -14.31 -7.08
CA PRO A 63 4.02 -15.46 -7.11
C PRO A 63 5.46 -15.01 -6.87
N GLY A 64 6.10 -15.54 -5.82
CA GLY A 64 7.45 -15.13 -5.41
C GLY A 64 7.59 -13.63 -5.09
N GLY A 65 6.50 -12.96 -4.72
CA GLY A 65 6.47 -11.52 -4.43
C GLY A 65 6.53 -10.60 -5.65
N SER A 66 6.31 -11.13 -6.86
CA SER A 66 6.42 -10.37 -8.11
C SER A 66 5.53 -9.12 -8.14
N LYS A 67 6.10 -7.94 -8.43
CA LYS A 67 5.41 -6.63 -8.44
C LYS A 67 4.85 -6.16 -7.09
N SER A 68 5.17 -6.84 -5.97
CA SER A 68 4.74 -6.42 -4.62
C SER A 68 5.15 -4.98 -4.30
N GLY A 69 6.39 -4.58 -4.64
CA GLY A 69 6.88 -3.22 -4.39
C GLY A 69 6.10 -2.13 -5.13
N TRP A 70 5.66 -2.39 -6.36
CA TRP A 70 4.83 -1.46 -7.13
C TRP A 70 3.43 -1.34 -6.51
N TRP A 71 2.81 -2.48 -6.18
CA TRP A 71 1.51 -2.51 -5.52
C TRP A 71 1.54 -1.85 -4.15
N ALA A 72 2.59 -2.09 -3.36
CA ALA A 72 2.79 -1.44 -2.07
C ALA A 72 2.84 0.08 -2.21
N LYS A 73 3.56 0.60 -3.21
CA LYS A 73 3.61 2.06 -3.46
C LYS A 73 2.27 2.61 -3.90
N THR A 74 1.59 1.92 -4.81
CA THR A 74 0.25 2.31 -5.30
C THR A 74 -0.74 2.42 -4.14
N VAL A 75 -0.83 1.39 -3.29
CA VAL A 75 -1.76 1.38 -2.16
C VAL A 75 -1.33 2.35 -1.07
N GLN A 76 -0.03 2.47 -0.78
CA GLN A 76 0.49 3.48 0.15
C GLN A 76 -0.01 4.88 -0.21
N LEU A 77 0.21 5.31 -1.46
CA LEU A 77 -0.14 6.68 -1.89
C LEU A 77 -1.65 6.93 -1.83
N ASP A 78 -2.46 5.92 -2.12
CA ASP A 78 -3.92 5.99 -2.02
C ASP A 78 -4.40 6.03 -0.56
N LEU A 79 -3.77 5.25 0.34
CA LEU A 79 -4.07 5.30 1.78
C LEU A 79 -3.68 6.63 2.42
N GLU A 80 -2.65 7.30 1.90
CA GLU A 80 -2.31 8.67 2.30
C GLU A 80 -3.41 9.66 1.92
N VAL A 81 -3.95 9.58 0.68
CA VAL A 81 -5.10 10.41 0.26
C VAL A 81 -6.31 10.15 1.14
N LYS A 82 -6.59 8.87 1.43
CA LYS A 82 -7.72 8.45 2.26
C LYS A 82 -7.54 8.74 3.75
N GLY A 83 -6.39 9.26 4.18
CA GLY A 83 -6.09 9.55 5.58
C GLY A 83 -6.02 8.30 6.46
N ALA A 84 -5.79 7.13 5.89
CA ALA A 84 -5.65 5.88 6.64
C ALA A 84 -4.24 5.67 7.20
N ILE A 85 -3.25 6.31 6.59
CA ILE A 85 -1.86 6.32 7.04
C ILE A 85 -1.31 7.74 6.97
N VAL A 86 -0.38 8.05 7.86
CA VAL A 86 0.24 9.36 8.00
C VAL A 86 1.71 9.27 7.62
N ARG A 87 2.15 10.13 6.69
CA ARG A 87 3.56 10.34 6.37
C ARG A 87 4.18 11.31 7.37
N THR A 88 5.27 10.89 8.00
CA THR A 88 6.10 11.76 8.84
C THR A 88 7.26 12.29 8.00
N ASP A 89 7.51 13.60 8.09
CA ASP A 89 8.65 14.26 7.44
C ASP A 89 9.96 13.97 8.20
N SER A 90 10.42 12.74 8.10
CA SER A 90 11.70 12.26 8.62
C SER A 90 12.69 12.00 7.49
N LYS A 91 13.97 11.80 7.82
CA LYS A 91 15.01 11.44 6.84
C LYS A 91 15.63 10.09 7.24
N PRO A 92 15.27 8.97 6.59
CA PRO A 92 14.30 8.81 5.49
C PRO A 92 12.84 9.01 5.95
N LEU A 93 11.93 9.22 4.99
CA LEU A 93 10.49 9.33 5.26
C LEU A 93 9.96 8.06 5.92
N THR A 94 8.98 8.23 6.82
CA THR A 94 8.34 7.15 7.54
C THR A 94 6.82 7.28 7.52
N TRP A 95 6.13 6.15 7.73
CA TRP A 95 4.68 6.06 7.73
C TRP A 95 4.18 5.31 8.97
N HIS A 96 3.06 5.75 9.51
CA HIS A 96 2.32 5.06 10.58
C HIS A 96 0.83 5.11 10.27
N ARG A 97 0.02 4.33 10.99
CA ARG A 97 -1.44 4.40 10.88
C ARG A 97 -1.96 5.72 11.44
N ALA A 98 -3.01 6.25 10.83
CA ALA A 98 -3.76 7.38 11.37
C ALA A 98 -4.53 7.01 12.64
#